data_AF-A0A497TY76-F1
#
_entry.id   AF-A0A497TY76-F1
#
_cell.length_a   1.000
_cell.length_b   1.000
_cell.length_c   1.000
_cell.angle_alpha   90.00
_cell.angle_beta   90.00
_cell.angle_gamma   90.00
#
_symmetry.space_group_name_H-M   'P 1'
#
loop_
_entity.id
_entity.type
_entity.pdbx_description
1 polymer ?
#
loop_
_entity_poly.entity_id
_entity_poly.type
_entity_poly.pdbx_seq_one_letter_code
_entity_poly.pdbx_strand_id
1 'polypeptide(L)'
;MLEKMFESFLWNSRLVVVTAVLASLAAALAMFYMTSVDAFYMIGHLAHYASPDLTAEARVVLRSETVTHVVEIVDGYLLATVLLIFALGLYELFVSKIDQAENSEGASRVLMITSLDDLKSRLAKVVMMILVVRYFEFALGMEFKTPMDLLQFAGGIALLGLALYLSHMADKGGSH
;
A
#
# COMPACT_ATOMS: atom_id res chain seq x y z
N MET A 1 31.58 -15.69 -30.42
CA MET A 1 30.35 -16.50 -30.22
C MET A 1 29.84 -16.40 -28.78
N LEU A 2 30.71 -16.57 -27.77
CA LEU A 2 30.35 -16.34 -26.35
C LEU A 2 29.80 -14.94 -26.06
N GLU A 3 30.40 -13.90 -26.64
CA GLU A 3 29.95 -12.51 -26.48
C GLU A 3 28.50 -12.31 -26.98
N LYS A 4 28.18 -12.75 -28.21
CA LYS A 4 26.81 -12.70 -28.75
C LYS A 4 25.79 -13.51 -27.93
N MET A 5 26.20 -14.66 -27.36
CA MET A 5 25.33 -15.42 -26.46
C MET A 5 25.09 -14.69 -25.13
N PHE A 6 26.13 -14.08 -24.57
CA PHE A 6 26.04 -13.34 -23.31
C PHE A 6 25.22 -12.05 -23.47
N GLU A 7 25.41 -11.35 -24.59
CA GLU A 7 24.66 -10.15 -24.95
C GLU A 7 23.18 -10.49 -25.21
N SER A 8 22.89 -11.59 -25.92
CA SER A 8 21.51 -12.08 -26.12
C SER A 8 20.85 -12.55 -24.81
N PHE A 9 21.61 -13.14 -23.89
CA PHE A 9 21.12 -13.54 -22.58
C PHE A 9 20.82 -12.33 -21.69
N LEU A 10 21.72 -11.34 -21.67
CA LEU A 10 21.50 -10.05 -21.00
C LEU A 10 20.28 -9.32 -21.58
N TRP A 11 20.09 -9.35 -22.90
CA TRP A 11 18.92 -8.72 -23.54
C TRP A 11 17.60 -9.43 -23.19
N ASN A 12 17.61 -10.77 -23.10
CA ASN A 12 16.46 -11.55 -22.65
C ASN A 12 16.18 -11.45 -21.15
N SER A 13 17.13 -10.98 -20.32
CA SER A 13 16.90 -10.79 -18.88
C SER A 13 15.75 -9.80 -18.60
N ARG A 14 15.46 -8.90 -19.54
CA ARG A 14 14.31 -7.99 -19.52
C ARG A 14 12.97 -8.72 -19.40
N LEU A 15 12.86 -9.93 -19.97
CA LEU A 15 11.64 -10.76 -19.91
C LEU A 15 11.34 -11.25 -18.50
N VAL A 16 12.35 -11.41 -17.64
CA VAL A 16 12.16 -11.76 -16.23
C VAL A 16 11.35 -10.66 -15.53
N VAL A 17 11.57 -9.39 -15.87
CA VAL A 17 10.83 -8.28 -15.26
C VAL A 17 9.35 -8.33 -15.63
N VAL A 18 9.00 -8.76 -16.85
CA VAL A 18 7.60 -8.93 -17.27
C VAL A 18 6.86 -9.93 -16.36
N THR A 19 7.53 -10.99 -15.92
CA THR A 19 6.92 -11.95 -14.99
C THR A 19 6.62 -11.31 -13.62
N ALA A 20 7.51 -10.45 -13.11
CA ALA A 20 7.30 -9.70 -11.87
C ALA A 20 6.19 -8.64 -11.99
N VAL A 21 6.07 -7.99 -13.16
CA VAL A 21 4.98 -7.06 -13.48
C VAL A 21 3.63 -7.79 -13.48
N LEU A 22 3.54 -8.94 -14.17
CA LEU A 22 2.31 -9.71 -14.24
C LEU A 22 1.90 -10.25 -12.86
N ALA A 23 2.85 -10.73 -12.07
CA ALA A 23 2.59 -11.20 -10.72
C ALA A 23 2.11 -10.07 -9.79
N SER A 24 2.75 -8.90 -9.84
CA SER A 24 2.34 -7.74 -9.01
C SER A 24 1.00 -7.15 -9.46
N LEU A 25 0.70 -7.13 -10.76
CA LEU A 25 -0.61 -6.74 -11.28
C LEU A 25 -1.71 -7.72 -10.82
N ALA A 26 -1.46 -9.03 -10.92
CA ALA A 26 -2.41 -10.03 -10.44
C ALA A 26 -2.67 -9.93 -8.93
N ALA A 27 -1.62 -9.69 -8.14
CA ALA A 27 -1.74 -9.46 -6.70
C ALA A 27 -2.54 -8.19 -6.38
N ALA A 28 -2.29 -7.08 -7.10
CA ALA A 28 -3.07 -5.86 -6.97
C ALA A 28 -4.56 -6.10 -7.25
N LEU A 29 -4.88 -6.78 -8.35
CA LEU A 29 -6.26 -7.11 -8.71
C LEU A 29 -6.93 -8.03 -7.68
N ALA A 30 -6.22 -9.03 -7.17
CA ALA A 30 -6.72 -9.91 -6.11
C ALA A 30 -7.03 -9.13 -4.83
N MET A 31 -6.13 -8.23 -4.42
CA MET A 31 -6.34 -7.36 -3.25
C MET A 31 -7.50 -6.40 -3.44
N PHE A 32 -7.63 -5.76 -4.62
CA PHE A 32 -8.79 -4.93 -4.95
C PHE A 32 -10.08 -5.72 -4.82
N TYR A 33 -10.12 -6.93 -5.40
CA TYR A 33 -11.28 -7.80 -5.32
C TYR A 33 -11.63 -8.19 -3.89
N MET A 34 -10.67 -8.72 -3.11
CA MET A 34 -10.89 -9.10 -1.70
C MET A 34 -11.40 -7.91 -0.88
N THR A 35 -10.72 -6.77 -0.98
CA THR A 35 -11.08 -5.55 -0.24
C THR A 35 -12.47 -5.03 -0.64
N SER A 36 -12.83 -5.10 -1.93
CA SER A 36 -14.18 -4.73 -2.40
C SER A 36 -15.27 -5.68 -1.89
N VAL A 37 -14.98 -6.97 -1.79
CA VAL A 37 -15.89 -7.96 -1.20
C VAL A 37 -16.09 -7.67 0.29
N ASP A 38 -15.02 -7.41 1.04
CA ASP A 38 -15.08 -7.07 2.46
C ASP A 38 -15.86 -5.77 2.70
N ALA A 39 -15.65 -4.76 1.85
CA ALA A 39 -16.40 -3.52 1.88
C ALA A 39 -17.90 -3.72 1.65
N PHE A 40 -18.27 -4.60 0.70
CA PHE A 40 -19.67 -4.92 0.44
C PHE A 40 -20.33 -5.60 1.65
N TYR A 41 -19.67 -6.58 2.25
CA TYR A 41 -20.19 -7.25 3.44
C TYR A 41 -20.28 -6.31 4.65
N MET A 42 -19.30 -5.44 4.87
CA MET A 42 -19.33 -4.45 5.96
C MET A 42 -20.53 -3.49 5.84
N ILE A 43 -20.82 -2.99 4.63
CA ILE A 43 -22.00 -2.16 4.36
C ILE A 43 -23.30 -2.94 4.63
N GLY A 44 -23.34 -4.23 4.30
CA GLY A 44 -24.47 -5.10 4.62
C GLY A 44 -24.73 -5.20 6.13
N HIS A 45 -23.68 -5.34 6.94
CA HIS A 45 -23.79 -5.46 8.39
C HIS A 45 -24.21 -4.14 9.07
N LEU A 46 -23.88 -2.98 8.48
CA LEU A 46 -24.32 -1.66 8.96
C LEU A 46 -25.85 -1.52 9.01
N ALA A 47 -26.59 -2.24 8.16
CA ALA A 47 -28.05 -2.24 8.20
C ALA A 47 -28.61 -2.75 9.54
N HIS A 48 -27.88 -3.61 10.25
CA HIS A 48 -28.28 -4.12 11.57
C HIS A 48 -28.01 -3.13 12.71
N TYR A 49 -27.17 -2.12 12.51
CA TYR A 49 -26.86 -1.12 13.54
C TYR A 49 -28.08 -0.25 13.91
N ALA A 50 -28.99 -0.04 12.96
CA ALA A 50 -30.24 0.71 13.15
C ALA A 50 -31.38 -0.12 13.77
N SER A 51 -31.14 -1.41 14.10
CA SER A 51 -32.20 -2.27 14.62
C SER A 51 -32.66 -1.82 16.02
N PRO A 52 -33.99 -1.73 16.26
CA PRO A 52 -34.54 -1.32 17.56
C PRO A 52 -34.24 -2.30 18.70
N ASP A 53 -33.96 -3.56 18.36
CA ASP A 53 -33.77 -4.66 19.32
C ASP A 53 -32.34 -4.71 19.91
N LEU A 54 -31.44 -3.83 19.46
CA LEU A 54 -30.03 -3.82 19.87
C LEU A 54 -29.84 -3.11 21.22
N THR A 55 -29.27 -3.81 22.19
CA THR A 55 -28.93 -3.23 23.51
C THR A 55 -27.82 -2.17 23.37
N ALA A 56 -27.76 -1.24 24.34
CA ALA A 56 -26.77 -0.17 24.32
C ALA A 56 -25.31 -0.69 24.31
N GLU A 57 -25.05 -1.79 25.03
CA GLU A 57 -23.73 -2.44 25.09
C GLU A 57 -23.37 -3.12 23.76
N ALA A 58 -24.29 -3.87 23.16
CA ALA A 58 -24.09 -4.51 21.86
C ALA A 58 -23.81 -3.48 20.76
N ARG A 59 -24.42 -2.30 20.84
CA ARG A 59 -24.21 -1.20 19.87
C ARG A 59 -22.80 -0.61 19.97
N VAL A 60 -22.20 -0.58 21.17
CA VAL A 60 -20.82 -0.13 21.36
C VAL A 60 -19.84 -1.12 20.71
N VAL A 61 -20.05 -2.42 20.93
CA VAL A 61 -19.22 -3.49 20.34
C VAL A 61 -19.31 -3.46 18.81
N LEU A 62 -20.53 -3.44 18.26
CA LEU A 62 -20.74 -3.41 16.81
C LEU A 62 -20.06 -2.20 16.14
N ARG A 63 -20.09 -1.04 16.81
CA ARG A 63 -19.39 0.16 16.34
C ARG A 63 -17.88 -0.01 16.37
N SER A 64 -17.33 -0.60 17.42
CA SER A 64 -15.89 -0.87 17.52
C SER A 64 -15.44 -1.79 16.39
N GLU A 65 -16.14 -2.90 16.17
CA GLU A 65 -15.87 -3.83 15.07
C GLU A 65 -15.99 -3.12 13.72
N THR A 66 -17.06 -2.35 13.49
CA THR A 66 -17.24 -1.60 12.24
C THR A 66 -16.07 -0.65 11.98
N VAL A 67 -15.57 0.05 13.00
CA VAL A 67 -14.40 0.94 12.86
C VAL A 67 -13.15 0.14 12.47
N THR A 68 -12.90 -1.02 13.08
CA THR A 68 -11.79 -1.90 12.71
C THR A 68 -11.90 -2.35 11.26
N HIS A 69 -13.07 -2.86 10.83
CA HIS A 69 -13.32 -3.28 9.45
C HIS A 69 -13.10 -2.14 8.44
N VAL A 70 -13.48 -0.91 8.78
CA VAL A 70 -13.23 0.26 7.92
C VAL A 70 -11.73 0.51 7.76
N VAL A 71 -10.95 0.44 8.84
CA VAL A 71 -9.49 0.61 8.77
C VAL A 71 -8.86 -0.46 7.88
N GLU A 72 -9.28 -1.72 8.03
CA GLU A 72 -8.82 -2.85 7.19
C GLU A 72 -9.14 -2.63 5.71
N ILE A 73 -10.34 -2.16 5.38
CA ILE A 73 -10.74 -1.86 4.00
C ILE A 73 -9.87 -0.74 3.41
N VAL A 74 -9.61 0.32 4.19
CA VAL A 74 -8.75 1.42 3.73
C VAL A 74 -7.32 0.92 3.49
N ASP A 75 -6.77 0.13 4.41
CA ASP A 75 -5.43 -0.47 4.24
C ASP A 75 -5.36 -1.38 3.00
N GLY A 76 -6.37 -2.23 2.81
CA GLY A 76 -6.47 -3.13 1.66
C GLY A 76 -6.44 -2.41 0.32
N TYR A 77 -7.18 -1.30 0.19
CA TYR A 77 -7.18 -0.49 -1.03
C TYR A 77 -5.87 0.27 -1.24
N LEU A 78 -5.25 0.76 -0.16
CA LEU A 78 -3.92 1.35 -0.23
C LEU A 78 -2.92 0.31 -0.73
N LEU A 79 -2.84 -0.87 -0.10
CA LEU A 79 -1.95 -1.95 -0.53
C LEU A 79 -2.16 -2.33 -2.00
N ALA A 80 -3.41 -2.49 -2.44
CA ALA A 80 -3.75 -2.81 -3.83
C ALA A 80 -3.27 -1.73 -4.82
N THR A 81 -3.48 -0.46 -4.47
CA THR A 81 -3.03 0.69 -5.29
C THR A 81 -1.51 0.74 -5.40
N VAL A 82 -0.82 0.41 -4.31
CA VAL A 82 0.64 0.40 -4.25
C VAL A 82 1.23 -0.69 -5.12
N LEU A 83 0.67 -1.90 -5.05
CA LEU A 83 1.06 -3.01 -5.93
C LEU A 83 0.81 -2.67 -7.40
N LEU A 84 -0.28 -1.95 -7.71
CA LEU A 84 -0.59 -1.51 -9.06
C LEU A 84 0.43 -0.46 -9.56
N ILE A 85 0.73 0.57 -8.77
CA ILE A 85 1.75 1.58 -9.10
C ILE A 85 3.12 0.91 -9.28
N PHE A 86 3.46 -0.05 -8.43
CA PHE A 86 4.71 -0.81 -8.54
C PHE A 86 4.78 -1.63 -9.82
N ALA A 87 3.70 -2.33 -10.18
CA ALA A 87 3.61 -3.11 -11.43
C ALA A 87 3.83 -2.21 -12.66
N LEU A 88 3.14 -1.06 -12.70
CA LEU A 88 3.27 -0.08 -13.77
C LEU A 88 4.68 0.55 -13.81
N GLY A 89 5.23 0.91 -12.66
CA GLY A 89 6.57 1.49 -12.56
C GLY A 89 7.68 0.52 -13.00
N LEU A 90 7.59 -0.77 -12.65
CA LEU A 90 8.51 -1.79 -13.14
C LEU A 90 8.40 -1.97 -14.67
N TYR A 91 7.19 -1.94 -15.22
CA TYR A 91 6.97 -2.04 -16.66
C TYR A 91 7.58 -0.85 -17.40
N GLU A 92 7.29 0.36 -16.95
CA GLU A 92 7.74 1.59 -17.61
C GLU A 92 9.28 1.70 -17.60
N LEU A 93 9.89 1.33 -16.49
CA LEU A 93 11.32 1.43 -16.30
C LEU A 93 12.13 0.38 -17.07
N PHE A 94 11.66 -0.86 -17.08
CA PHE A 94 12.45 -1.98 -17.63
C PHE A 94 11.94 -2.49 -18.97
N VAL A 95 10.67 -2.26 -19.33
CA VAL A 95 10.08 -2.82 -20.55
C VAL A 95 9.93 -1.75 -21.63
N SER A 96 9.06 -0.78 -21.42
CA SER A 96 8.78 0.29 -22.38
C SER A 96 7.88 1.35 -21.78
N LYS A 97 7.96 2.58 -22.29
CA LYS A 97 6.97 3.61 -21.98
C LYS A 97 5.59 3.21 -22.48
N ILE A 98 4.55 3.61 -21.75
CA ILE A 98 3.16 3.32 -22.12
C ILE A 98 2.68 4.45 -23.03
N ASP A 99 2.64 4.22 -24.35
CA ASP A 99 2.24 5.24 -25.35
C ASP A 99 0.80 5.77 -25.14
N GLN A 100 -0.08 5.00 -24.51
CA GLN A 100 -1.44 5.46 -24.14
C GLN A 100 -1.45 6.48 -22.99
N ALA A 101 -0.42 6.48 -22.13
CA ALA A 101 -0.31 7.45 -21.03
C ALA A 101 0.23 8.82 -21.52
N GLU A 102 1.02 8.85 -22.60
CA GLU A 102 1.50 10.11 -23.22
C GLU A 102 0.39 10.87 -23.97
N ASN A 103 -0.61 10.18 -24.51
CA ASN A 103 -1.66 10.79 -25.34
C ASN A 103 -2.92 11.23 -24.56
N SER A 104 -2.93 11.08 -23.23
CA SER A 104 -4.06 11.51 -22.39
C SER A 104 -3.65 12.70 -21.51
N GLU A 105 -4.28 13.86 -21.72
CA GLU A 105 -3.94 15.13 -21.04
C GLU A 105 -4.07 15.09 -19.50
N GLY A 106 -4.64 14.02 -18.93
CA GLY A 106 -4.81 13.83 -17.48
C GLY A 106 -3.87 12.81 -16.82
N ALA A 107 -3.20 11.92 -17.55
CA ALA A 107 -2.39 10.84 -16.96
C ALA A 107 -0.92 11.24 -16.69
N SER A 108 -0.46 12.31 -17.36
CA SER A 108 0.96 12.69 -17.42
C SER A 108 1.59 13.11 -16.08
N ARG A 109 0.81 13.57 -15.08
CA ARG A 109 1.37 14.02 -13.79
C ARG A 109 1.46 12.96 -12.68
N VAL A 110 0.73 11.85 -12.80
CA VAL A 110 0.75 10.77 -11.79
C VAL A 110 1.73 9.66 -12.17
N LEU A 111 2.04 9.51 -13.46
CA LEU A 111 2.83 8.39 -14.00
C LEU A 111 4.18 8.78 -14.63
N MET A 112 4.55 10.06 -14.73
CA MET A 112 5.90 10.44 -15.20
C MET A 112 6.94 10.20 -14.12
N ILE A 113 7.36 8.95 -13.97
CA ILE A 113 8.50 8.56 -13.16
C ILE A 113 9.71 8.56 -14.08
N THR A 114 10.39 9.69 -14.16
CA THR A 114 11.53 9.91 -15.08
C THR A 114 12.82 9.25 -14.59
N SER A 115 12.85 8.63 -13.41
CA SER A 115 14.03 7.90 -12.92
C SER A 115 13.72 6.81 -11.89
N LEU A 116 14.64 5.85 -11.79
CA LEU A 116 14.68 4.82 -10.74
C LEU A 116 14.68 5.37 -9.32
N ASP A 117 15.27 6.55 -9.11
CA ASP A 117 15.33 7.19 -7.81
C ASP A 117 14.01 7.89 -7.45
N ASP A 118 13.26 8.40 -8.42
CA ASP A 118 11.92 8.92 -8.18
C ASP A 118 10.91 7.77 -7.96
N LEU A 119 11.11 6.61 -8.60
CA LEU A 119 10.34 5.40 -8.28
C LEU A 119 10.66 4.89 -6.87
N LYS A 120 11.95 4.81 -6.51
CA LYS A 120 12.40 4.37 -5.19
C LYS A 120 11.93 5.32 -4.09
N SER A 121 11.99 6.63 -4.29
CA SER A 121 11.54 7.61 -3.29
C SER A 121 10.03 7.52 -3.07
N ARG A 122 9.24 7.44 -4.16
CA ARG A 122 7.79 7.29 -4.09
C ARG A 122 7.38 5.96 -3.47
N LEU A 123 8.04 4.86 -3.85
CA LEU A 123 7.76 3.54 -3.31
C LEU A 123 8.15 3.43 -1.83
N ALA A 124 9.31 3.99 -1.43
CA ALA A 124 9.71 4.03 -0.02
C ALA A 124 8.70 4.81 0.84
N LYS A 125 8.22 5.95 0.34
CA LYS A 125 7.19 6.76 1.01
C LYS A 125 5.88 6.00 1.18
N VAL A 126 5.51 5.24 0.16
CA VAL A 126 4.33 4.41 0.13
C VAL A 126 4.41 3.21 1.06
N VAL A 127 5.52 2.45 1.04
CA VAL A 127 5.78 1.34 1.98
C VAL A 127 5.79 1.84 3.42
N MET A 128 6.37 3.02 3.65
CA MET A 128 6.36 3.67 4.95
C MET A 128 4.93 3.98 5.43
N MET A 129 4.05 4.45 4.54
CA MET A 129 2.64 4.67 4.87
C MET A 129 1.92 3.38 5.23
N ILE A 130 2.13 2.29 4.47
CA ILE A 130 1.56 0.96 4.78
C ILE A 130 2.02 0.49 6.17
N LEU A 131 3.31 0.60 6.49
CA LEU A 131 3.84 0.21 7.80
C LEU A 131 3.22 1.02 8.95
N VAL A 132 2.98 2.32 8.73
CA VAL A 132 2.29 3.17 9.71
C VAL A 132 0.86 2.70 9.94
N VAL A 133 0.09 2.47 8.86
CA VAL A 133 -1.30 2.00 8.94
C VAL A 133 -1.37 0.62 9.62
N ARG A 134 -0.52 -0.33 9.22
CA ARG A 134 -0.46 -1.67 9.81
C ARG A 134 -0.10 -1.67 11.29
N TYR A 135 0.81 -0.78 11.70
CA TYR A 135 1.12 -0.64 13.11
C TYR A 135 -0.07 -0.10 13.90
N PHE A 136 -0.81 0.88 13.36
CA PHE A 136 -2.04 1.38 14.00
C PHE A 136 -3.14 0.32 14.07
N GLU A 137 -3.35 -0.46 13.01
CA GLU A 137 -4.30 -1.59 13.00
C GLU A 137 -3.93 -2.60 14.11
N PHE A 138 -2.68 -3.05 14.15
CA PHE A 138 -2.19 -3.98 15.16
C PHE A 138 -2.32 -3.40 16.58
N ALA A 139 -2.03 -2.12 16.74
CA ALA A 139 -2.14 -1.42 18.02
C ALA A 139 -3.57 -1.28 18.53
N LEU A 140 -4.53 -1.01 17.65
CA LEU A 140 -5.95 -0.92 18.02
C LEU A 140 -6.53 -2.29 18.40
N GLY A 141 -5.96 -3.38 17.88
CA GLY A 141 -6.32 -4.75 18.22
C GLY A 141 -5.63 -5.31 19.49
N MET A 142 -4.67 -4.59 20.09
CA MET A 142 -3.97 -5.07 21.29
C MET A 142 -4.78 -4.83 22.57
N GLU A 143 -4.94 -5.87 23.37
CA GLU A 143 -5.44 -5.75 24.74
C GLU A 143 -4.29 -5.30 25.67
N PHE A 144 -4.36 -4.05 26.14
CA PHE A 144 -3.39 -3.51 27.09
C PHE A 144 -3.63 -4.08 28.50
N LYS A 145 -2.84 -5.09 28.89
CA LYS A 145 -3.00 -5.79 30.18
C LYS A 145 -2.05 -5.26 31.24
N THR A 146 -0.89 -4.74 30.83
CA THR A 146 0.14 -4.25 31.73
C THR A 146 0.55 -2.81 31.40
N PRO A 147 1.03 -2.02 32.38
CA PRO A 147 1.60 -0.70 32.12
C PRO A 147 2.81 -0.73 31.16
N MET A 148 3.50 -1.87 31.06
CA MET A 148 4.60 -2.08 30.13
C MET A 148 4.10 -2.12 28.68
N ASP A 149 2.93 -2.70 28.43
CA ASP A 149 2.33 -2.77 27.08
C ASP A 149 2.01 -1.35 26.57
N LEU A 150 1.51 -0.49 27.45
CA LEU A 150 1.28 0.94 27.14
C LEU A 150 2.59 1.65 26.80
N LEU A 151 3.66 1.40 27.55
CA LEU A 151 4.95 2.04 27.34
C LEU A 151 5.59 1.58 26.01
N GLN A 152 5.50 0.30 25.68
CA GLN A 152 5.98 -0.25 24.42
C GLN A 152 5.18 0.30 23.23
N PHE A 153 3.86 0.43 23.38
CA PHE A 153 3.01 1.04 22.37
C PHE A 153 3.34 2.52 22.13
N ALA A 154 3.50 3.31 23.21
CA ALA A 154 3.94 4.70 23.11
C ALA A 154 5.34 4.80 22.48
N GLY A 155 6.24 3.88 22.81
CA GLY A 155 7.57 3.77 22.21
C GLY A 155 7.53 3.52 20.71
N GLY A 156 6.67 2.61 20.24
CA GLY A 156 6.52 2.36 18.81
C GLY A 156 5.89 3.54 18.06
N ILE A 157 4.94 4.27 18.66
CA ILE A 157 4.45 5.55 18.09
C ILE A 157 5.59 6.56 17.96
N ALA A 158 6.43 6.70 18.99
CA ALA A 158 7.57 7.62 18.95
C ALA A 158 8.58 7.25 17.85
N LEU A 159 8.86 5.94 17.68
CA LEU A 159 9.74 5.45 16.63
C LEU A 159 9.16 5.64 15.22
N LEU A 160 7.85 5.45 15.04
CA LEU A 160 7.18 5.76 13.77
C LEU A 160 7.25 7.26 13.46
N GLY A 161 6.99 8.12 14.45
CA GLY A 161 7.13 9.57 14.30
C GLY A 161 8.55 9.97 13.90
N LEU A 162 9.56 9.34 14.52
CA LEU A 162 10.97 9.54 14.18
C LEU A 162 11.29 9.06 12.75
N ALA A 163 10.83 7.89 12.35
CA ALA A 163 11.03 7.36 11.00
C ALA A 163 10.41 8.27 9.92
N LEU A 164 9.20 8.77 10.15
CA LEU A 164 8.52 9.72 9.26
C LEU A 164 9.26 11.06 9.15
N TYR A 165 9.75 11.56 10.28
CA TYR A 165 10.53 12.79 10.33
C TYR A 165 11.84 12.66 9.55
N LEU A 166 12.59 11.58 9.78
CA LEU A 166 13.84 11.29 9.07
C LEU A 166 13.61 11.12 7.56
N SER A 167 12.52 10.46 7.16
CA SER A 167 12.16 10.34 5.74
C SER A 167 11.91 11.70 5.09
N HIS A 168 11.21 12.62 5.77
CA HIS A 168 10.98 13.97 5.25
C HIS A 168 12.25 14.82 5.20
N MET A 169 13.18 14.62 6.14
CA MET A 169 14.48 15.29 6.10
C MET A 169 15.34 14.79 4.94
N ALA A 170 15.30 13.48 4.65
CA ALA A 170 16.03 12.91 3.51
C ALA A 170 15.55 13.49 2.18
N ASP A 171 14.23 13.69 2.01
CA ASP A 171 13.64 14.32 0.82
C ASP A 171 14.10 15.78 0.63
N LYS A 172 14.36 16.53 1.71
CA LYS A 172 14.85 17.93 1.63
C LYS A 172 16.35 18.05 1.34
N GLY A 173 17.14 17.03 1.64
CA GLY A 173 18.60 17.04 1.44
C GLY A 173 19.05 16.83 -0.01
N GLY A 174 18.16 16.36 -0.89
CA GLY A 174 18.46 16.06 -2.29
C GLY A 174 18.19 17.20 -3.30
N SER A 175 17.81 18.40 -2.84
CA SER A 175 17.49 19.55 -3.72
C SER A 175 18.65 20.54 -3.92
N HIS A 176 19.90 20.05 -3.96
CA HIS A 176 21.07 20.85 -4.31
C HIS A 176 21.90 20.17 -5.41
#